data_AF-A0A1B6EA62-F1
#
_entry.id   AF-A0A1B6EA62-F1
#
_cell.length_a   1.000
_cell.length_b   1.000
_cell.length_c   1.000
_cell.angle_alpha   90.00
_cell.angle_beta   90.00
_cell.angle_gamma   90.00
#
_symmetry.space_group_name_H-M   'P 1'
#
loop_
_entity.id
_entity.type
_entity.pdbx_description
1 polymer ?
#
loop_
_entity_poly.entity_id
_entity_poly.type
_entity_poly.pdbx_seq_one_letter_code
_entity_poly.pdbx_strand_id
1 'polypeptide(L)'
;EKPYPCEFCEKKFGYKSTLINHLSTHTGVQKPFPCEYCEKTFGRKETLKKHLLIHTGETPYSCEFCEWKFKVSYDLKQHLMTHTGEKPYACKFCKKKFNR
;
A
#
# COMPACT_ATOMS: atom_id res chain seq x y z
N GLU A 1 -6.91 14.80 16.71
CA GLU A 1 -5.63 14.71 17.46
C GLU A 1 -5.05 13.29 17.34
N LYS A 2 -3.76 13.07 17.61
CA LYS A 2 -3.10 11.75 17.51
C LYS A 2 -2.69 11.26 18.90
N PRO A 3 -3.58 10.58 19.65
CA PRO A 3 -3.37 10.29 21.07
C PRO A 3 -2.41 9.12 21.34
N TYR A 4 -1.96 8.41 20.31
CA TYR A 4 -1.11 7.22 20.46
C TYR A 4 0.33 7.50 20.01
N PRO A 5 1.22 7.98 20.89
CA PRO A 5 2.63 8.18 20.59
C PRO A 5 3.38 6.84 20.52
N CYS A 6 4.43 6.78 19.71
CA CYS A 6 5.40 5.70 19.75
C CYS A 6 6.47 5.98 20.81
N GLU A 7 6.89 4.94 21.53
CA GLU A 7 7.92 5.05 22.57
C GLU A 7 9.34 4.99 21.99
N PHE A 8 9.50 4.44 20.79
CA PHE A 8 10.79 4.27 20.12
C PHE A 8 11.09 5.39 19.09
N CYS A 9 10.12 6.26 18.79
CA CYS A 9 10.32 7.38 17.86
C CYS A 9 9.24 8.47 18.04
N GLU A 10 9.44 9.63 17.44
CA GLU A 10 8.54 10.80 17.59
C GLU A 10 7.19 10.67 16.86
N LYS A 11 6.90 9.52 16.22
CA LYS A 11 5.66 9.33 15.47
C LYS A 11 4.47 9.17 16.40
N LYS A 12 3.41 9.92 16.11
CA LYS A 12 2.09 9.81 16.76
C LYS A 12 1.07 9.24 15.79
N PHE A 13 0.13 8.46 16.32
CA PHE A 13 -0.90 7.74 15.57
C PHE A 13 -2.29 8.10 16.07
N GLY A 14 -3.26 8.10 15.15
CA GLY A 14 -4.67 8.37 15.45
C GLY A 14 -5.40 7.18 16.07
N TYR A 15 -4.90 5.95 15.85
CA TYR A 15 -5.53 4.72 16.32
C TYR A 15 -4.50 3.77 16.97
N LYS A 16 -4.90 3.10 18.05
CA LYS A 16 -4.08 2.09 18.73
C LYS A 16 -3.60 0.98 17.79
N SER A 17 -4.47 0.50 16.91
CA SER A 17 -4.13 -0.52 15.90
C SER A 17 -3.00 -0.08 14.96
N THR A 18 -2.97 1.19 14.59
CA THR A 18 -1.91 1.75 13.74
C THR A 18 -0.59 1.92 14.48
N LEU A 19 -0.62 2.27 15.77
CA LEU A 19 0.56 2.26 16.64
C LEU A 19 1.11 0.84 16.81
N ILE A 20 0.27 -0.15 17.14
CA ILE A 20 0.69 -1.55 17.32
C ILE A 20 1.37 -2.08 16.04
N ASN A 21 0.77 -1.86 14.87
CA ASN A 21 1.40 -2.23 13.61
C ASN A 21 2.71 -1.48 13.36
N HIS A 22 2.81 -0.21 13.78
CA HIS A 22 4.07 0.53 13.68
C HIS A 22 5.14 -0.04 14.61
N LEU A 23 4.80 -0.47 15.82
CA LEU A 23 5.78 -1.06 16.75
C LEU A 23 6.47 -2.29 16.17
N SER A 24 5.81 -3.03 15.26
CA SER A 24 6.44 -4.12 14.51
C SER A 24 7.66 -3.69 13.67
N THR A 25 7.79 -2.40 13.31
CA THR A 25 8.97 -1.89 12.59
C THR A 25 10.17 -1.69 13.50
N HIS A 26 9.97 -1.61 14.82
CA HIS A 26 11.04 -1.49 15.81
C HIS A 26 11.47 -2.86 16.32
N THR A 27 10.51 -3.73 16.62
CA THR A 27 10.79 -5.04 17.24
C THR A 27 10.92 -6.18 16.23
N GLY A 28 10.52 -5.98 14.97
CA GLY A 28 10.62 -6.97 13.89
C GLY A 28 9.69 -8.19 14.01
N VAL A 29 9.08 -8.43 15.17
CA VAL A 29 8.50 -9.74 15.54
C VAL A 29 6.98 -9.82 15.37
N GLN A 30 6.26 -8.70 15.24
CA GLN A 30 4.80 -8.69 15.34
C GLN A 30 4.11 -8.48 13.98
N LYS A 31 4.27 -9.43 13.06
CA LYS A 31 3.43 -9.53 11.85
C LYS A 31 2.50 -10.72 11.98
N PRO A 32 1.31 -10.55 12.61
CA PRO A 32 0.46 -11.67 13.02
C PRO A 32 -0.25 -12.37 11.86
N PHE A 33 -0.09 -11.89 10.63
CA PHE A 33 -0.78 -12.42 9.46
C PHE A 33 0.24 -13.11 8.53
N PRO A 34 0.56 -14.40 8.76
CA PRO A 34 1.40 -15.19 7.86
C PRO A 34 0.67 -15.50 6.56
N CYS A 35 1.43 -15.64 5.46
CA CYS A 35 0.95 -16.20 4.22
C CYS A 35 0.97 -17.73 4.30
N GLU A 36 -0.06 -18.38 3.77
CA GLU A 36 -0.16 -19.85 3.76
C GLU A 36 0.65 -20.48 2.62
N TYR A 37 1.00 -19.70 1.60
CA TYR A 37 1.70 -20.17 0.40
C TYR A 37 3.20 -19.82 0.38
N CYS A 38 3.68 -18.99 1.32
CA CYS A 38 5.10 -18.62 1.44
C CYS A 38 5.44 -18.11 2.85
N GLU A 39 6.73 -17.95 3.13
CA GLU A 39 7.25 -17.53 4.44
C GLU A 39 7.01 -16.05 4.78
N LYS A 40 6.28 -15.30 3.94
CA LYS A 40 6.03 -13.87 4.16
C LYS A 40 4.97 -13.66 5.24
N THR A 41 5.26 -12.76 6.17
CA THR A 41 4.31 -12.30 7.19
C THR A 41 3.95 -10.82 6.98
N PHE A 42 2.74 -10.46 7.36
CA PHE A 42 2.16 -9.12 7.19
C PHE A 42 1.65 -8.56 8.51
N GLY A 43 1.79 -7.24 8.70
CA GLY A 43 1.29 -6.54 9.88
C GLY A 43 -0.21 -6.23 9.83
N ARG A 44 -0.84 -6.37 8.66
CA ARG A 44 -2.27 -6.10 8.45
C ARG A 44 -2.92 -7.18 7.59
N LYS A 45 -4.12 -7.61 7.97
CA LYS A 45 -4.94 -8.58 7.21
C LYS A 45 -5.22 -8.12 5.78
N GLU A 46 -5.52 -6.85 5.58
CA GLU A 46 -5.76 -6.28 4.24
C GLU A 46 -4.52 -6.38 3.32
N THR A 47 -3.32 -6.23 3.89
CA THR A 47 -2.08 -6.38 3.13
C THR A 47 -1.83 -7.85 2.76
N LEU A 48 -2.10 -8.78 3.69
CA LEU A 48 -2.07 -10.21 3.39
C LEU A 48 -3.08 -10.56 2.28
N LYS A 49 -4.34 -10.10 2.38
CA LYS A 49 -5.37 -10.38 1.36
C LYS A 49 -4.94 -9.92 -0.03
N LYS A 50 -4.38 -8.72 -0.15
CA LYS A 50 -3.81 -8.22 -1.43
C LYS A 50 -2.61 -9.05 -1.90
N HIS A 51 -1.78 -9.53 -0.98
CA HIS A 51 -0.66 -10.39 -1.30
C HIS A 51 -1.11 -11.75 -1.83
N LEU A 52 -2.18 -12.34 -1.28
CA LEU A 52 -2.71 -13.64 -1.73
C LEU A 52 -3.13 -13.64 -3.20
N LEU A 53 -3.50 -12.48 -3.77
CA LEU A 53 -3.77 -12.32 -5.20
C LEU A 53 -2.56 -12.67 -6.09
N ILE A 54 -1.35 -12.69 -5.53
CA ILE A 54 -0.15 -13.14 -6.24
C ILE A 54 -0.15 -14.65 -6.41
N HIS A 55 -0.64 -15.38 -5.41
CA HIS A 55 -0.71 -16.84 -5.43
C HIS A 55 -1.92 -17.34 -6.21
N THR A 56 -3.08 -16.68 -6.08
CA THR A 56 -4.30 -17.06 -6.83
C THR A 56 -4.28 -16.59 -8.29
N GLY A 57 -3.46 -15.59 -8.61
CA GLY A 57 -3.44 -14.98 -9.94
C GLY A 57 -4.64 -14.07 -10.22
N GLU A 58 -5.53 -13.88 -9.25
CA GLU A 58 -6.69 -13.01 -9.40
C GLU A 58 -6.28 -11.55 -9.62
N THR A 59 -6.89 -10.91 -10.62
CA THR A 59 -6.70 -9.50 -10.93
C THR A 59 -8.06 -8.80 -10.95
N PRO A 60 -8.60 -8.41 -9.79
CA PRO A 60 -9.98 -7.93 -9.66
C PRO A 60 -10.21 -6.54 -10.28
N TYR A 61 -9.15 -5.81 -10.64
CA TYR A 61 -9.25 -4.46 -11.18
C TYR A 61 -8.89 -4.45 -12.66
N SER A 62 -9.86 -4.26 -13.54
CA SER A 62 -9.64 -4.15 -15.00
C SER A 62 -9.62 -2.69 -15.45
N CYS A 63 -8.78 -2.40 -16.44
CA CYS A 63 -8.88 -1.15 -17.18
C CYS A 63 -10.11 -1.16 -18.10
N GLU A 64 -10.80 -0.03 -18.21
CA GLU A 64 -11.95 0.12 -19.11
C GLU A 64 -11.53 0.48 -20.54
N PHE A 65 -10.30 0.96 -20.73
CA PHE A 65 -9.76 1.41 -22.01
C PHE A 65 -8.86 0.39 -22.70
N CYS A 66 -8.44 -0.67 -22.01
CA CYS A 66 -7.61 -1.74 -22.56
C CYS A 66 -7.78 -3.04 -21.75
N GLU A 67 -7.16 -4.12 -22.22
CA GLU A 67 -7.30 -5.46 -21.62
C GLU A 67 -6.47 -5.68 -20.35
N TRP A 68 -5.75 -4.65 -19.87
CA TRP A 68 -4.87 -4.77 -18.71
C TRP A 68 -5.66 -4.91 -17.41
N LYS A 69 -5.20 -5.82 -16.55
CA LYS A 69 -5.78 -6.08 -15.23
C LYS A 69 -4.74 -5.98 -14.13
N PHE A 70 -5.17 -5.60 -12.94
CA PHE A 70 -4.34 -5.27 -11.81
C PHE A 70 -4.82 -5.98 -10.54
N LYS A 71 -3.87 -6.27 -9.65
CA LYS A 71 -4.12 -6.88 -8.35
C LYS A 71 -4.57 -5.85 -7.31
N VAL A 72 -4.20 -4.56 -7.49
CA VAL A 72 -4.49 -3.50 -6.55
C VAL A 72 -5.08 -2.28 -7.27
N SER A 73 -6.10 -1.66 -6.67
CA SER A 73 -6.78 -0.48 -7.23
C SER A 73 -5.86 0.72 -7.45
N TYR A 74 -4.83 0.88 -6.62
CA TYR A 74 -3.82 1.92 -6.79
C TYR A 74 -3.08 1.78 -8.12
N ASP A 75 -2.70 0.56 -8.49
CA ASP A 75 -1.97 0.29 -9.73
C ASP A 75 -2.86 0.58 -10.95
N LEU A 76 -4.15 0.19 -10.89
CA LEU A 76 -5.13 0.58 -11.90
C LEU A 76 -5.24 2.10 -12.00
N LYS A 77 -5.38 2.82 -10.88
CA LYS A 77 -5.49 4.28 -10.89
C LYS A 77 -4.27 4.95 -11.51
N GLN A 78 -3.06 4.48 -11.19
CA GLN A 78 -1.84 4.98 -11.83
C GLN A 78 -1.82 4.66 -13.34
N HIS A 79 -2.24 3.46 -13.72
CA HIS A 79 -2.33 3.08 -15.13
C HIS A 79 -3.34 3.95 -15.89
N LEU A 80 -4.49 4.30 -15.31
CA LEU A 80 -5.48 5.18 -15.95
C LEU A 80 -4.90 6.56 -16.30
N MET A 81 -3.91 7.05 -15.54
CA MET A 81 -3.20 8.30 -15.87
C MET A 81 -2.43 8.23 -17.20
N THR A 82 -2.12 7.02 -17.70
CA THR A 82 -1.50 6.82 -19.01
C THR A 82 -2.48 7.03 -20.16
N HIS A 83 -3.78 6.78 -19.92
CA HIS A 83 -4.85 7.06 -20.89
C HIS A 83 -5.27 8.53 -20.84
N THR A 84 -5.42 9.11 -19.66
CA THR A 84 -5.86 10.50 -19.50
C THR A 84 -4.75 11.53 -19.68
N GLY A 85 -3.48 11.11 -19.58
CA GLY A 85 -2.33 12.00 -19.56
C GLY A 85 -2.21 12.85 -18.28
N GLU A 86 -2.99 12.54 -17.24
CA GLU A 86 -2.96 13.26 -15.97
C GLU A 86 -1.57 13.15 -15.30
N LYS A 87 -1.03 14.28 -14.84
CA LYS A 87 0.27 14.34 -14.16
C LYS A 87 0.14 15.20 -12.90
N PRO A 88 -0.40 14.62 -11.81
CA PRO A 88 -0.74 15.38 -10.60
C PRO A 88 0.50 15.84 -9.81
N TYR A 89 1.65 15.20 -10.01
CA TYR A 89 2.87 15.51 -9.28
C TYR A 89 3.71 16.52 -10.05
N ALA A 90 3.87 17.73 -9.51
CA ALA A 90 4.72 18.76 -10.11
C ALA A 90 5.99 18.99 -9.27
N CYS A 91 7.15 18.93 -9.92
CA CYS A 91 8.39 19.33 -9.28
C CYS A 91 8.40 20.86 -9.07
N LYS A 92 8.58 21.29 -7.83
CA LYS A 92 8.60 22.71 -7.46
C LYS A 92 9.82 23.47 -8.04
N PHE A 93 10.91 22.77 -8.33
CA PHE A 93 12.16 23.39 -8.77
C PHE A 93 12.27 23.48 -10.30
N CYS A 94 11.88 22.43 -11.02
CA CYS A 94 12.01 22.38 -12.49
C CYS A 94 10.67 22.41 -13.25
N LYS A 95 9.53 22.56 -12.54
CA LYS A 95 8.16 22.60 -13.09
C LYS A 95 7.72 21.38 -13.93
N LYS A 96 8.56 20.34 -14.03
CA LYS A 96 8.20 19.07 -14.68
C LYS A 96 7.05 18.40 -13.94
N LYS A 97 6.10 17.86 -14.71
CA LYS A 97 4.97 17.10 -14.19
C LYS A 97 5.18 15.60 -14.40
N PHE A 98 4.74 14.81 -13.43
CA PHE A 98 4.90 13.36 -13.36
C PHE A 98 3.57 12.70 -12.96
N ASN A 99 3.37 11.47 -13.41
CA ASN A 99 2.26 10.61 -13.03
C ASN A 99 2.64 9.63 -11.89
N ARG A 100 3.91 9.63 -11.48
CA ARG A 100 4.46 8.87 -10.37
C ARG A 100 5.70 9.57 -9.79
#